data_AF-A0A7C7JEU3-F1
#
_entry.id   AF-A0A7C7JEU3-F1
#
_cell.length_a   1.000
_cell.length_b   1.000
_cell.length_c   1.000
_cell.angle_alpha   90.00
_cell.angle_beta   90.00
_cell.angle_gamma   90.00
#
_symmetry.space_group_name_H-M   'P 1'
#
loop_
_entity.id
_entity.type
_entity.pdbx_description
1 polymer ?
#
loop_
_entity_poly.entity_id
_entity_poly.type
_entity_poly.pdbx_seq_one_letter_code
_entity_poly.pdbx_strand_id
1 'polypeptide(L)'
;MCGIFAIYNKFDDKNTIQNVINGLKRLQHRGKDGSGISYITTTTNNFKVIKALGRVRDSFKDDCNQDTTRICIGHVRYSTSGKTVAKEYLSEKEKKDELQPFIGKTKDNECVSIIHNGNIPNIQSQDTQYLFNILLTSEIGIE
;
A
#
# COMPACT_ATOMS: atom_id res chain seq x y z
N MET A 1 -11.41 -8.22 6.38
CA MET A 1 -10.14 -7.73 6.96
C MET A 1 -9.08 -7.83 5.88
N CYS A 2 -8.29 -6.77 5.66
CA CYS A 2 -7.26 -6.66 4.62
C CYS A 2 -6.16 -7.73 4.71
N GLY A 3 -5.27 -7.78 3.71
CA GLY A 3 -4.08 -8.62 3.71
C GLY A 3 -2.86 -7.83 3.26
N ILE A 4 -1.70 -8.14 3.85
CA ILE A 4 -0.41 -7.56 3.50
C ILE A 4 0.58 -8.66 3.17
N PHE A 5 1.48 -8.40 2.22
CA PHE A 5 2.55 -9.30 1.85
C PHE A 5 3.76 -8.50 1.37
N ALA A 6 4.96 -8.89 1.76
CA ALA A 6 6.19 -8.20 1.40
C ALA A 6 7.33 -9.18 1.19
N ILE A 7 8.24 -8.85 0.29
CA ILE A 7 9.49 -9.58 0.07
C ILE A 7 10.63 -8.57 0.11
N TYR A 8 11.69 -8.93 0.82
CA TYR A 8 13.00 -8.30 0.72
C TYR A 8 14.04 -9.36 0.38
N ASN A 9 14.84 -9.10 -0.65
CA ASN A 9 15.90 -9.98 -1.12
C ASN A 9 17.27 -9.33 -0.87
N LYS A 10 18.26 -10.15 -0.50
CA LYS A 10 19.66 -9.71 -0.36
C LYS A 10 20.25 -9.24 -1.69
N PHE A 11 19.84 -9.86 -2.78
CA PHE A 11 20.29 -9.57 -4.14
C PHE A 11 19.12 -9.15 -5.02
N ASP A 12 19.44 -8.47 -6.11
CA ASP A 12 18.49 -8.08 -7.15
C ASP A 12 17.77 -9.31 -7.73
N ASP A 13 16.44 -9.27 -7.79
CA ASP A 13 15.63 -10.34 -8.38
C ASP A 13 14.48 -9.75 -9.21
N LYS A 14 14.32 -10.26 -10.43
CA LYS A 14 13.25 -9.88 -11.37
C LYS A 14 11.91 -10.48 -10.97
N ASN A 15 11.91 -11.57 -10.20
CA ASN A 15 10.70 -12.26 -9.79
C ASN A 15 10.09 -11.69 -8.52
N THR A 16 10.77 -10.80 -7.79
CA THR A 16 10.30 -10.22 -6.52
C THR A 16 8.88 -9.66 -6.63
N ILE A 17 8.60 -8.88 -7.69
CA ILE A 17 7.29 -8.25 -7.89
C ILE A 17 6.21 -9.31 -8.14
N GLN A 18 6.47 -10.25 -9.05
CA GLN A 18 5.53 -11.33 -9.37
C GLN A 18 5.28 -12.24 -8.17
N ASN A 19 6.31 -12.52 -7.37
CA ASN A 19 6.18 -13.30 -6.14
C ASN A 19 5.29 -12.59 -5.11
N VAL A 20 5.41 -11.26 -4.97
CA VAL A 20 4.49 -10.47 -4.14
C VAL A 20 3.06 -10.53 -4.67
N ILE A 21 2.86 -10.33 -5.97
CA ILE A 21 1.54 -10.45 -6.62
C ILE A 21 0.93 -11.84 -6.37
N ASN A 22 1.72 -12.91 -6.51
CA ASN A 22 1.28 -14.28 -6.24
C ASN A 22 0.93 -14.49 -4.75
N GLY A 23 1.70 -13.89 -3.83
CA GLY A 23 1.35 -13.82 -2.42
C GLY A 23 0.01 -13.13 -2.17
N LEU A 24 -0.22 -11.98 -2.82
CA LEU A 24 -1.49 -11.26 -2.74
C LEU A 24 -2.67 -12.05 -3.33
N LYS A 25 -2.47 -12.77 -4.45
CA LYS A 25 -3.47 -13.69 -5.01
C LYS A 25 -3.88 -14.75 -3.99
N ARG A 26 -2.93 -15.30 -3.21
CA ARG A 26 -3.22 -16.26 -2.11
C ARG A 26 -3.96 -15.59 -0.95
N LEU A 27 -3.69 -14.31 -0.70
CA LEU A 27 -4.39 -13.50 0.30
C LEU A 27 -5.70 -12.88 -0.20
N GLN A 28 -6.17 -13.19 -1.41
CA GLN A 28 -7.39 -12.61 -2.01
C GLN A 28 -8.65 -12.78 -1.15
N HIS A 29 -8.71 -13.83 -0.33
CA HIS A 29 -9.79 -14.05 0.64
C HIS A 29 -9.88 -12.94 1.70
N ARG A 30 -8.80 -12.17 1.89
CA ARG A 30 -8.69 -11.01 2.80
C ARG A 30 -8.98 -9.66 2.12
N GLY A 31 -9.45 -9.62 0.88
CA GLY A 31 -9.74 -8.32 0.26
C GLY A 31 -10.07 -8.45 -1.21
N LYS A 32 -11.18 -7.88 -1.66
CA LYS A 32 -11.68 -7.99 -3.04
C LYS A 32 -11.93 -6.65 -3.72
N ASP A 33 -11.85 -5.54 -2.98
CA ASP A 33 -12.26 -4.23 -3.49
C ASP A 33 -11.13 -3.50 -4.22
N GLY A 34 -9.89 -3.83 -3.88
CA GLY A 34 -8.73 -3.30 -4.55
C GLY A 34 -7.44 -3.87 -4.01
N SER A 35 -6.36 -3.62 -4.72
CA SER A 35 -5.03 -4.05 -4.38
C SER A 35 -3.99 -3.05 -4.84
N GLY A 36 -2.82 -3.08 -4.23
CA GLY A 36 -1.72 -2.25 -4.64
C GLY A 36 -0.39 -2.81 -4.20
N ILE A 37 0.66 -2.39 -4.90
CA ILE A 37 2.05 -2.70 -4.60
C ILE A 37 2.91 -1.44 -4.69
N SER A 38 4.05 -1.45 -4.01
CA SER A 38 5.11 -0.45 -4.21
C SER A 38 6.48 -1.10 -4.05
N TYR A 39 7.45 -0.60 -4.80
CA TYR A 39 8.80 -1.14 -4.85
C TYR A 39 9.78 -0.07 -5.37
N ILE A 40 11.08 -0.36 -5.26
CA ILE A 40 12.16 0.52 -5.77
C ILE A 40 12.90 -0.23 -6.87
N THR A 41 13.00 0.35 -8.07
CA THR A 41 13.77 -0.26 -9.17
C THR A 41 15.26 -0.25 -8.86
N THR A 42 15.97 -1.35 -9.06
CA THR A 42 17.43 -1.36 -8.82
C THR A 42 18.21 -0.66 -9.93
N THR A 43 17.66 -0.63 -11.15
CA THR A 43 18.32 -0.05 -12.32
C THR A 43 18.33 1.47 -12.33
N THR A 44 17.24 2.11 -11.88
CA THR A 44 17.07 3.57 -11.94
C THR A 44 16.84 4.20 -10.56
N ASN A 45 16.83 3.39 -9.50
CA ASN A 45 16.49 3.82 -8.14
C ASN A 45 15.14 4.56 -8.03
N ASN A 46 14.19 4.21 -8.89
CA ASN A 46 12.89 4.86 -8.94
C ASN A 46 11.92 4.15 -8.01
N PHE A 47 11.27 4.93 -7.16
CA PHE A 47 10.16 4.49 -6.34
C PHE A 47 8.88 4.40 -7.19
N LYS A 48 8.25 3.22 -7.22
CA LYS A 48 7.06 2.96 -8.04
C LYS A 48 5.92 2.44 -7.18
N VAL A 49 4.69 2.83 -7.55
CA VAL A 49 3.45 2.47 -6.86
C VAL A 49 2.40 2.17 -7.90
N ILE A 50 1.74 1.02 -7.74
CA ILE A 50 0.69 0.56 -8.65
C ILE A 50 -0.51 0.20 -7.79
N LYS A 51 -1.66 0.81 -8.08
CA LYS A 51 -2.93 0.57 -7.36
C LYS A 51 -4.03 0.26 -8.37
N ALA A 52 -4.89 -0.68 -8.04
CA ALA A 52 -5.97 -1.09 -8.90
C ALA A 52 -7.19 -1.54 -8.09
N LEU A 53 -8.37 -1.18 -8.61
CA LEU A 53 -9.65 -1.61 -8.06
C LEU A 53 -9.94 -3.06 -8.47
N GLY A 54 -10.67 -3.77 -7.62
CA GLY A 54 -11.07 -5.16 -7.86
C GLY A 54 -10.05 -6.20 -7.38
N ARG A 55 -10.16 -7.42 -7.94
CA ARG A 55 -9.37 -8.58 -7.53
C ARG A 55 -7.97 -8.51 -8.14
N VAL A 56 -6.99 -9.02 -7.40
CA VAL A 56 -5.57 -9.03 -7.80
C VAL A 56 -5.40 -9.67 -9.18
N ARG A 57 -6.08 -10.80 -9.44
CA ARG A 57 -5.97 -11.53 -10.71
C ARG A 57 -6.49 -10.73 -11.93
N ASP A 58 -7.45 -9.83 -11.70
CA ASP A 58 -8.08 -9.07 -12.78
C ASP A 58 -7.25 -7.79 -13.05
N SER A 59 -6.61 -7.25 -12.01
CA SER A 59 -5.81 -6.03 -12.06
C SER A 59 -4.34 -6.23 -12.42
N PHE A 60 -3.73 -7.32 -11.97
CA PHE A 60 -2.31 -7.65 -12.16
C PHE A 60 -2.21 -8.91 -13.01
N LYS A 61 -2.08 -8.72 -14.34
CA LYS A 61 -1.81 -9.81 -15.27
C LYS A 61 -0.39 -10.33 -15.04
N ASP A 62 -0.19 -11.61 -15.34
CA ASP A 62 1.15 -12.19 -15.36
C ASP A 62 2.00 -11.40 -16.36
N ASP A 63 3.23 -11.06 -15.99
CA ASP A 63 4.18 -10.17 -16.71
C ASP A 63 3.84 -8.67 -16.71
N CYS A 64 2.93 -8.18 -15.86
CA CYS A 64 2.63 -6.74 -15.80
C CYS A 64 3.84 -5.87 -15.44
N ASN A 65 4.95 -6.46 -14.95
CA ASN A 65 6.13 -5.73 -14.53
C ASN A 65 7.40 -6.58 -14.61
N GLN A 66 8.41 -6.10 -15.34
CA GLN A 66 9.71 -6.75 -15.47
C GLN A 66 10.84 -5.99 -14.76
N ASP A 67 10.49 -5.01 -13.92
CA ASP A 67 11.48 -4.28 -13.14
C ASP A 67 12.23 -5.23 -12.19
N THR A 68 13.53 -5.02 -12.10
CA THR A 68 14.35 -5.70 -11.08
C THR A 68 14.25 -4.93 -9.77
N THR A 69 13.96 -5.63 -8.68
CA THR A 69 13.90 -5.02 -7.35
C THR A 69 14.33 -5.98 -6.26
N ARG A 70 14.90 -5.43 -5.18
CA ARG A 70 15.15 -6.16 -3.95
C ARG A 70 13.94 -6.16 -3.02
N ILE A 71 13.04 -5.18 -3.14
CA ILE A 71 11.98 -4.97 -2.16
C ILE A 71 10.67 -4.65 -2.86
N CYS A 72 9.63 -5.40 -2.51
CA CYS A 72 8.27 -5.10 -2.93
C CYS A 72 7.34 -5.37 -1.76
N ILE A 73 6.42 -4.44 -1.53
CA ILE A 73 5.36 -4.58 -0.53
C ILE A 73 4.02 -4.49 -1.25
N GLY A 74 3.00 -5.16 -0.71
CA GLY A 74 1.70 -5.27 -1.34
C GLY A 74 0.56 -5.41 -0.34
N HIS A 75 -0.62 -4.94 -0.74
CA HIS A 75 -1.81 -4.94 0.08
C HIS A 75 -3.06 -5.33 -0.74
N VAL A 76 -3.97 -6.10 -0.13
CA VAL A 76 -5.34 -6.33 -0.62
C VAL A 76 -6.33 -5.70 0.34
N ARG A 77 -7.23 -4.85 -0.18
CA ARG A 77 -8.24 -4.12 0.60
C ARG A 77 -9.52 -4.93 0.69
N TYR A 78 -10.03 -5.06 1.91
CA TYR A 78 -11.42 -5.42 2.19
C TYR A 78 -12.11 -4.20 2.76
N SER A 79 -13.26 -3.83 2.21
CA SER A 79 -14.11 -2.77 2.69
C SER A 79 -14.72 -3.25 4.00
N THR A 80 -14.26 -2.67 5.10
CA THR A 80 -14.98 -2.80 6.38
C THR A 80 -16.26 -1.98 6.28
N SER A 81 -17.29 -2.41 7.00
CA SER A 81 -18.71 -2.06 6.86
C SER A 81 -19.11 -0.57 6.97
N GLY A 82 -18.18 0.39 6.84
CA GLY A 82 -18.45 1.83 6.83
C GLY A 82 -17.81 2.62 5.68
N LYS A 83 -16.96 2.01 4.84
CA LYS A 83 -16.30 2.70 3.71
C LYS A 83 -16.17 1.75 2.51
N THR A 84 -17.28 1.51 1.85
CA THR A 84 -17.29 0.94 0.50
C THR A 84 -16.49 1.87 -0.40
N VAL A 85 -15.49 1.33 -1.08
CA VAL A 85 -14.88 1.99 -2.26
C VAL A 85 -15.95 2.26 -3.33
N ALA A 86 -17.09 1.58 -3.21
CA ALA A 86 -18.34 1.86 -3.89
C ALA A 86 -19.13 3.03 -3.26
N LYS A 87 -18.47 4.15 -2.98
CA LYS A 87 -19.19 5.44 -3.01
C LYS A 87 -19.35 5.76 -4.49
N GLU A 88 -20.55 5.54 -5.02
CA GLU A 88 -20.83 5.68 -6.46
C GLU A 88 -20.45 7.06 -7.01
N TYR A 89 -20.52 8.09 -6.16
CA TYR A 89 -20.18 9.47 -6.49
C TYR A 89 -18.68 9.77 -6.61
N LEU A 90 -17.78 8.89 -6.16
CA LEU A 90 -16.33 9.10 -6.29
C LEU A 90 -15.84 8.69 -7.68
N SER A 91 -14.95 9.51 -8.26
CA SER A 91 -14.22 9.17 -9.48
C SER A 91 -13.31 7.95 -9.27
N GLU A 92 -12.89 7.29 -10.36
CA GLU A 92 -11.94 6.17 -10.25
C GLU A 92 -10.63 6.55 -9.56
N LYS A 93 -10.15 7.79 -9.78
CA LYS A 93 -8.92 8.27 -9.17
C LYS A 93 -9.06 8.33 -7.65
N GLU A 94 -10.12 8.96 -7.16
CA GLU A 94 -10.40 9.06 -5.72
C GLU A 94 -10.54 7.68 -5.08
N LYS A 95 -11.20 6.74 -5.77
CA LYS A 95 -11.31 5.34 -5.32
C LYS A 95 -9.94 4.64 -5.21
N LYS A 96 -9.02 4.90 -6.16
CA LYS A 96 -7.65 4.37 -6.12
C LYS A 96 -6.79 5.05 -5.06
N ASP A 97 -7.00 6.33 -4.78
CA ASP A 97 -6.26 7.07 -3.76
C ASP A 97 -6.52 6.51 -2.35
N GLU A 98 -7.70 5.95 -2.10
CA GLU A 98 -8.01 5.22 -0.86
C GLU A 98 -7.33 3.83 -0.75
N LEU A 99 -6.76 3.29 -1.82
CA LEU A 99 -6.06 2.02 -1.78
C LEU A 99 -4.66 2.18 -1.20
N GLN A 100 -4.18 1.15 -0.52
CA GLN A 100 -2.80 1.05 -0.05
C GLN A 100 -1.93 0.36 -1.11
N PRO A 101 -0.61 0.63 -1.16
CA PRO A 101 0.22 1.37 -0.18
C PRO A 101 -0.03 2.88 -0.09
N PHE A 102 0.16 3.45 1.11
CA PHE A 102 0.20 4.90 1.31
C PHE A 102 1.63 5.40 1.15
N ILE A 103 1.77 6.56 0.50
CA ILE A 103 3.07 7.14 0.17
C ILE A 103 3.20 8.47 0.89
N GLY A 104 4.34 8.68 1.51
CA GLY A 104 4.72 9.95 2.13
C GLY A 104 6.18 10.28 1.81
N LYS A 105 6.61 11.43 2.30
CA LYS A 105 8.02 11.85 2.24
C LYS A 105 8.52 12.13 3.65
N THR A 106 9.78 11.84 3.91
CA THR A 106 10.47 12.30 5.12
C THR A 106 10.84 13.78 5.00
N LYS A 107 11.32 14.38 6.10
CA LYS A 107 11.91 15.72 6.10
C LYS A 107 13.04 15.87 5.07
N ASP A 108 13.82 14.81 4.89
CA ASP A 108 14.94 14.76 3.96
C ASP A 108 14.49 14.43 2.52
N ASN A 109 13.17 14.55 2.24
CA ASN A 109 12.53 14.31 0.94
C ASN A 109 12.69 12.86 0.44
N GLU A 110 12.95 11.90 1.33
CA GLU A 110 12.99 10.47 1.01
C GLU A 110 11.57 9.90 0.93
N CYS A 111 11.29 9.09 -0.09
CA CYS A 111 9.97 8.46 -0.25
C CYS A 111 9.80 7.29 0.72
N VAL A 112 8.67 7.28 1.44
CA VAL A 112 8.28 6.20 2.36
C VAL A 112 6.98 5.56 1.86
N SER A 113 6.92 4.23 1.91
CA SER A 113 5.71 3.45 1.63
C SER A 113 5.25 2.72 2.88
N ILE A 114 3.95 2.76 3.16
CA ILE A 114 3.36 2.04 4.29
C ILE A 114 2.15 1.23 3.83
N ILE A 115 2.09 -0.01 4.30
CA ILE A 115 0.91 -0.87 4.24
C ILE A 115 0.52 -1.29 5.66
N HIS A 116 -0.77 -1.45 5.91
CA HIS A 116 -1.31 -1.71 7.23
C HIS A 116 -2.57 -2.55 7.13
N ASN A 117 -2.66 -3.57 7.98
CA ASN A 117 -3.87 -4.36 8.18
C ASN A 117 -4.30 -4.27 9.65
N GLY A 118 -5.27 -3.40 9.90
CA GLY A 118 -5.80 -3.16 11.24
C GLY A 118 -6.65 -1.90 11.26
N ASN A 119 -6.96 -1.43 12.47
CA ASN A 119 -7.63 -0.17 12.70
C ASN A 119 -6.86 0.59 13.80
N ILE A 120 -6.58 1.87 13.57
CA ILE A 120 -6.03 2.77 14.57
C ILE A 120 -7.20 3.64 15.04
N PRO A 121 -7.91 3.27 16.12
CA PRO A 121 -9.07 4.02 16.55
C PRO A 121 -8.62 5.35 17.16
N ASN A 122 -9.28 6.45 16.80
CA ASN A 122 -9.10 7.68 17.55
C ASN A 122 -9.92 7.59 18.85
N ILE A 123 -9.26 7.25 19.95
CA ILE A 123 -9.86 7.16 21.28
C ILE A 123 -9.37 8.34 22.10
N GLN A 124 -10.30 9.24 22.44
CA GLN A 124 -10.02 10.34 23.38
C GLN A 124 -9.48 9.73 24.68
N SER A 125 -8.45 10.36 25.25
CA SER A 125 -7.71 9.94 26.47
C SER A 125 -6.76 8.74 26.34
N GLN A 126 -6.57 8.16 25.15
CA GLN A 126 -5.55 7.13 24.92
C GLN A 126 -4.32 7.67 24.18
N ASP A 127 -3.25 6.87 24.19
CA ASP A 127 -1.99 7.15 23.51
C ASP A 127 -2.17 7.52 22.03
N THR A 128 -3.23 7.06 21.36
CA THR A 128 -3.44 7.40 19.94
C THR A 128 -3.64 8.91 19.72
N GLN A 129 -4.37 9.61 20.61
CA GLN A 129 -4.52 11.06 20.51
C GLN A 129 -3.23 11.78 20.92
N TYR A 130 -2.50 11.25 21.91
CA TYR A 130 -1.20 11.78 22.32
C TYR A 130 -0.16 11.66 21.20
N LEU A 131 -0.02 10.47 20.59
CA LEU A 131 0.85 10.21 19.44
C LEU A 131 0.45 11.04 18.23
N PHE A 132 -0.85 11.16 17.95
CA PHE A 132 -1.34 12.02 16.86
C PHE A 132 -0.97 13.49 17.10
N ASN A 133 -1.16 13.98 18.32
CA ASN A 133 -0.75 15.35 18.67
C ASN A 133 0.77 15.51 18.57
N ILE A 134 1.58 14.55 19.05
CA ILE A 134 3.03 14.57 18.85
C ILE A 134 3.38 14.68 17.37
N LEU A 135 2.75 13.88 16.51
CA LEU A 135 3.03 13.90 15.07
C LEU A 135 2.67 15.25 14.43
N LEU A 136 1.65 15.94 14.93
CA LEU A 136 1.24 17.27 14.44
C LEU A 136 2.05 18.43 15.02
N THR A 137 2.51 18.32 16.28
CA THR A 137 3.17 19.42 17.01
C THR A 137 4.68 19.30 17.05
N SER A 138 5.23 18.09 16.89
CA SER A 138 6.66 17.98 16.59
C SER A 138 6.87 18.70 15.27
N GLU A 139 7.97 19.46 15.14
CA GLU A 139 8.37 20.15 13.91
C GLU A 139 8.73 19.14 12.79
N ILE A 140 8.01 18.03 12.67
CA ILE A 140 7.99 17.14 11.53
C ILE A 140 7.09 17.79 10.49
N GLY A 141 7.69 18.77 9.80
CA GLY A 141 7.07 19.54 8.72
C GLY A 141 6.22 18.66 7.81
N ILE A 142 4.92 18.74 8.01
CA ILE A 142 3.94 18.49 6.97
C ILE A 142 3.64 19.89 6.43
N GLU A 143 4.45 20.34 5.49
CA GLU A 143 4.02 21.35 4.52
C GLU A 143 3.18 20.67 3.43
#